data_AF-A0A227J9M6-F1
#
_entry.id   AF-A0A227J9M6-F1
#
_cell.length_a   1.000
_cell.length_b   1.000
_cell.length_c   1.000
_cell.angle_alpha   90.00
_cell.angle_beta   90.00
_cell.angle_gamma   90.00
#
_symmetry.space_group_name_H-M   'P 1'
#
loop_
_entity.id
_entity.type
_entity.pdbx_description
1 polymer ?
#
loop_
_entity_poly.entity_id
_entity_poly.type
_entity_poly.pdbx_seq_one_letter_code
_entity_poly.pdbx_strand_id
1 'polypeptide(L)' 'AQKYANVHFVPVVEEAPADWQGKVGNVLQAVSDDFESLENYDIYIAGRFEMAGAAREQFTQNKKAKSERMFADAYAFI' A
#
# COMPACT_ATOMS: atom_id res chain seq x y z
N ALA A 1 -11.59 -12.70 10.19
CA ALA A 1 -11.07 -12.88 8.83
C ALA A 1 -11.37 -14.28 8.23
N GLN A 2 -12.43 -14.99 8.63
CA GLN A 2 -12.65 -16.41 8.24
C GLN A 2 -13.63 -16.64 7.09
N LYS A 3 -14.30 -15.60 6.57
CA LYS A 3 -15.36 -15.77 5.57
C LYS A 3 -14.84 -15.82 4.11
N TYR A 4 -13.69 -15.20 3.83
CA TYR A 4 -13.14 -15.08 2.48
C TYR A 4 -11.64 -15.37 2.51
N ALA A 5 -11.22 -16.47 1.89
CA ALA A 5 -9.84 -16.95 1.93
C ALA A 5 -8.85 -16.04 1.17
N ASN A 6 -9.36 -15.26 0.22
CA ASN A 6 -8.60 -14.33 -0.63
C ASN A 6 -8.55 -12.90 -0.09
N VAL A 7 -9.12 -12.64 1.10
CA VAL A 7 -9.13 -11.31 1.72
C VAL A 7 -8.22 -11.33 2.94
N HIS A 8 -7.15 -10.54 2.86
CA HIS A 8 -6.17 -10.38 3.93
C HIS A 8 -6.21 -8.94 4.43
N PHE A 9 -6.26 -8.77 5.74
CA PHE A 9 -6.16 -7.46 6.38
C PHE A 9 -4.83 -7.37 7.11
N VAL A 10 -3.97 -6.44 6.69
CA VAL A 10 -2.64 -6.23 7.25
C VAL A 10 -2.60 -4.84 7.88
N PRO A 11 -2.82 -4.71 9.20
CA PRO A 11 -2.74 -3.42 9.85
C PRO A 11 -1.29 -3.01 10.07
N VAL A 12 -1.02 -1.72 9.84
CA VAL A 12 0.30 -1.09 10.02
C VAL A 12 0.10 0.15 10.88
N VAL A 13 0.87 0.28 11.96
CA VAL A 13 0.87 1.46 12.84
C VAL A 13 2.26 2.06 12.94
N GLU A 14 2.41 3.38 12.99
CA GLU A 14 3.73 4.01 13.09
C GLU A 14 4.36 3.79 14.47
N GLU A 15 3.54 3.87 15.51
CA GLU A 15 3.93 3.62 16.90
C GLU A 15 3.05 2.51 17.47
N ALA A 16 3.66 1.46 18.02
CA ALA A 16 2.97 0.28 18.48
C ALA A 16 3.00 0.14 20.00
N PRO A 17 1.87 -0.18 20.65
CA PRO A 17 1.87 -0.64 22.03
C PRO A 17 2.53 -2.02 22.15
N ALA A 18 2.95 -2.37 23.37
CA ALA A 18 3.73 -3.60 23.62
C ALA A 18 2.99 -4.90 23.25
N ASP A 19 1.67 -4.88 23.22
CA ASP A 19 0.80 -6.02 22.88
C ASP A 19 0.44 -6.09 21.38
N TRP A 20 0.94 -5.15 20.56
CA TRP A 20 0.68 -5.12 19.13
C TRP A 20 1.26 -6.32 18.40
N GLN A 21 0.44 -6.92 17.52
CA GLN A 21 0.80 -8.11 16.75
C GLN A 21 0.85 -7.86 15.23
N GLY A 22 0.52 -6.64 14.78
CA GLY A 22 0.56 -6.27 13.36
C GLY A 22 1.91 -5.71 12.94
N LYS A 23 1.98 -5.13 11.74
CA LYS A 23 3.19 -4.46 11.27
C LYS A 23 3.37 -3.10 11.94
N VAL A 24 4.61 -2.66 12.05
CA VAL A 24 4.98 -1.35 12.60
C VAL A 24 5.75 -0.56 11.54
N GLY A 25 5.43 0.73 11.38
CA GLY A 25 6.10 1.65 10.46
C GLY A 25 5.19 2.23 9.39
N ASN A 26 5.79 2.59 8.25
CA ASN A 26 5.10 3.22 7.13
C ASN A 26 4.42 2.17 6.22
N VAL A 27 3.17 2.43 5.81
CA VAL A 27 2.39 1.51 4.99
C VAL A 27 3.00 1.23 3.61
N LEU A 28 3.66 2.21 2.97
CA LEU A 28 4.28 2.02 1.65
C LEU A 28 5.52 1.11 1.74
N GLN A 29 6.26 1.22 2.84
CA GLN A 29 7.35 0.30 3.12
C GLN A 29 6.81 -1.10 3.41
N ALA A 30 5.76 -1.23 4.23
CA ALA A 30 5.15 -2.52 4.51
C ALA A 30 4.70 -3.25 3.23
N VAL A 31 4.06 -2.53 2.30
CA VAL A 31 3.70 -3.08 0.97
C VAL A 31 4.95 -3.44 0.17
N SER A 32 5.98 -2.59 0.19
CA SER A 32 7.23 -2.88 -0.52
C SER A 32 7.94 -4.12 0.02
N ASP A 33 7.83 -4.42 1.31
CA ASP A 33 8.45 -5.60 1.91
C ASP A 33 7.63 -6.88 1.65
N ASP A 34 6.30 -6.76 1.55
CA ASP A 34 5.39 -7.90 1.34
C ASP A 34 5.35 -8.40 -0.11
N PHE A 35 5.67 -7.53 -1.08
CA PHE A 35 5.55 -7.84 -2.50
C PHE A 35 6.89 -7.67 -3.23
N GLU A 36 7.34 -8.72 -3.91
CA GLU A 36 8.50 -8.63 -4.80
C GLU A 36 8.20 -7.76 -6.03
N SER A 37 7.00 -7.91 -6.58
CA SER A 37 6.51 -7.15 -7.75
C SER A 37 5.02 -6.85 -7.60
N LEU A 38 4.63 -5.68 -8.10
CA LEU A 38 3.26 -5.17 -8.18
C LEU A 38 2.74 -5.11 -9.63
N GLU A 39 3.48 -5.67 -10.59
CA GLU A 39 3.16 -5.61 -12.03
C GLU A 39 1.76 -6.13 -12.40
N ASN A 40 1.28 -7.13 -11.65
CA ASN A 40 0.03 -7.83 -11.92
C ASN A 40 -1.13 -7.41 -11.00
N TYR A 41 -1.00 -6.28 -10.30
CA TYR A 41 -2.00 -5.79 -9.36
C TYR A 41 -2.74 -4.56 -9.89
N ASP A 42 -4.01 -4.46 -9.54
CA ASP A 42 -4.75 -3.21 -9.49
C ASP A 42 -4.64 -2.64 -8.08
N ILE A 43 -4.18 -1.39 -7.97
CA ILE A 43 -3.86 -0.77 -6.69
C ILE A 43 -4.83 0.40 -6.45
N TYR A 44 -5.55 0.36 -5.33
CA TYR A 44 -6.51 1.39 -4.95
C TYR A 44 -6.03 2.08 -3.67
N ILE A 45 -5.86 3.40 -3.70
CA ILE A 45 -5.25 4.18 -2.62
C ILE A 45 -6.18 5.32 -2.21
N ALA A 46 -6.37 5.49 -0.91
CA ALA A 46 -7.07 6.63 -0.31
C ALA A 46 -6.29 7.14 0.91
N GLY A 47 -6.20 8.46 1.07
CA GLY A 47 -5.46 9.09 2.16
C GLY A 47 -4.96 10.48 1.80
N ARG A 48 -3.94 10.96 2.51
CA ARG A 48 -3.28 12.23 2.19
C ARG A 48 -2.70 12.18 0.77
N PHE A 49 -2.82 13.27 0.03
CA PHE A 49 -2.41 13.33 -1.38
C PHE A 49 -0.91 13.08 -1.54
N GLU A 50 -0.10 13.62 -0.64
CA GLU A 50 1.35 13.40 -0.59
C GLU A 50 1.69 11.91 -0.48
N MET A 51 0.93 11.16 0.33
CA MET A 51 1.12 9.72 0.49
C MET A 51 0.72 8.96 -0.79
N ALA A 52 -0.41 9.31 -1.40
CA ALA A 52 -0.82 8.69 -2.66
C ALA A 52 0.17 8.98 -3.80
N GLY A 53 0.72 10.19 -3.86
CA GLY A 53 1.79 10.58 -4.78
C GLY A 53 3.06 9.76 -4.56
N ALA A 54 3.52 9.67 -3.31
CA ALA A 54 4.68 8.87 -2.95
C ALA A 54 4.48 7.38 -3.28
N ALA A 55 3.29 6.83 -3.08
CA ALA A 55 2.96 5.47 -3.46
C ALA A 55 3.09 5.25 -4.97
N ARG A 56 2.55 6.17 -5.80
CA ARG A 56 2.65 6.11 -7.27
C ARG A 56 4.10 6.06 -7.70
N GLU A 57 4.93 6.94 -7.15
CA GLU A 57 6.35 7.00 -7.47
C GLU A 57 7.08 5.74 -7.02
N GLN A 58 7.01 5.40 -5.72
CA GLN A 58 7.76 4.32 -5.13
C GLN A 58 7.42 2.97 -5.78
N PHE A 59 6.14 2.70 -6.03
CA PHE A 59 5.70 1.41 -6.56
C PHE A 59 5.99 1.26 -8.06
N THR A 60 5.85 2.33 -8.85
CA THR A 60 6.18 2.28 -10.28
C THR A 60 7.69 2.13 -10.50
N GLN A 61 8.51 2.88 -9.75
CA GLN A 61 9.96 2.85 -9.88
C GLN A 61 10.59 1.56 -9.35
N ASN A 62 10.12 1.05 -8.20
CA ASN A 62 10.83 -0.02 -7.47
C ASN A 62 10.12 -1.37 -7.49
N LYS A 63 8.82 -1.40 -7.81
CA LYS A 63 7.98 -2.60 -7.73
C LYS A 63 7.27 -2.95 -9.04
N LYS A 64 7.65 -2.32 -10.15
CA LYS A 64 7.07 -2.57 -11.48
C LYS A 64 5.55 -2.36 -11.53
N ALA A 65 4.98 -1.60 -10.59
CA ALA A 65 3.57 -1.24 -10.65
C ALA A 65 3.31 -0.44 -11.93
N LYS A 66 2.15 -0.67 -12.54
CA LYS A 66 1.72 0.02 -13.75
C LYS A 66 0.87 1.21 -13.36
N SER A 67 1.28 2.42 -13.72
CA SER A 67 0.59 3.64 -13.29
C SER A 67 -0.86 3.68 -13.78
N GLU A 68 -1.17 3.10 -14.95
CA GLU A 68 -2.52 2.95 -15.49
C GLU A 68 -3.41 1.97 -14.70
N ARG A 69 -2.82 1.20 -13.77
CA ARG A 69 -3.50 0.28 -12.84
C ARG A 69 -3.46 0.77 -11.39
N MET A 70 -3.09 2.03 -11.18
CA MET A 70 -3.10 2.68 -9.87
C MET A 70 -4.19 3.74 -9.82
N PHE A 71 -5.08 3.64 -8.83
CA PHE A 71 -6.28 4.46 -8.72
C PHE A 71 -6.33 5.16 -7.36
N ALA A 72 -6.47 6.49 -7.38
CA ALA A 72 -6.65 7.31 -6.20
C ALA A 72 -7.32 8.62 -6.58
N ASP A 73 -8.21 9.15 -5.74
CA ASP A 73 -8.81 10.48 -5.95
C ASP A 73 -7.74 11.57 -6.07
N ALA A 74 -6.63 11.40 -5.35
CA ALA A 74 -5.49 12.33 -5.38
C ALA A 74 -4.93 12.50 -6.80
N TYR A 75 -4.89 11.46 -7.63
CA TYR A 75 -4.29 11.51 -8.98
C TYR A 75 -5.04 12.40 -9.97
N ALA A 76 -6.27 12.81 -9.64
CA ALA A 76 -6.97 13.84 -10.43
C ALA A 76 -6.39 15.25 -10.20
N PHE A 77 -5.55 15.43 -9.17
CA PHE A 77 -5.02 16.72 -8.75
C PHE A 77 -3.48 16.77 -8.73
N ILE A 78 -2.78 15.64 -8.94
CA ILE A 78 -1.30 15.50 -8.93
C ILE A 78 -0.73 14.56 -10.01
#